data_AF-A0AAE1CFT8-F1
#
_entry.id   AF-A0AAE1CFT8-F1
#
_cell.length_a   1.000
_cell.length_b   1.000
_cell.length_c   1.000
_cell.angle_alpha   90.00
_cell.angle_beta   90.00
_cell.angle_gamma   90.00
#
_symmetry.space_group_name_H-M   'P 1'
#
loop_
_entity.id
_entity.type
_entity.pdbx_description
1 polymer ?
#
loop_
_entity_poly.entity_id
_entity_poly.type
_entity_poly.pdbx_seq_one_letter_code
_entity_poly.pdbx_strand_id
1 'polypeptide(L)'
;MGSGLTPSSTTVQVNFRDELRRIGSLTYQKTMDYTTTGRPNGHAASESSPLLGADGSALPASPAHGHVWHFFLDPTTTPGIDNHNPFVKFPARVWNVAKITLLSSWINLLLVFVPLGIWAGNNEWSAPWVFSLNFFAIIPLAAVLSFATEEIAHRLGDTLGGLVNATFGNAVELIVSVVALRAGEIEIVQASMLGSILSNLLLVLGMCFLLGGIYNMRDGAGNGTEQSFATGTAQTTCSLMAISSASMIIPAALYGVLDHADAADKADSILFLSRGTSIILLLLYCMYLYFALYTHKKLFEPEEAVREANAEEEHDPLLGPWSAGLVLIVTTLIISVCADHMVSSIDALVATGKISKNFIGLILIPIVGNAAEHVTACVVAVKNKMDLAMGVAIGSSIQIALLVTPSLVMLGWALGKPMTLHFETFETIAFALSVIVVTYTVQDGKSNYLEGAMLIGLYIIIAVAFWASPAKALDTVVAMVSR
;
A
#
# COMPACT_ATOMS: atom_id res chain seq x y z
N MET A 1 -17.97 -2.49 -46.61
CA MET A 1 -19.37 -2.33 -46.16
C MET A 1 -19.77 -3.58 -45.42
N GLY A 2 -20.30 -3.44 -44.20
CA GLY A 2 -20.73 -4.53 -43.31
C GLY A 2 -19.69 -4.86 -42.22
N SER A 3 -19.47 -3.97 -41.24
CA SER A 3 -20.21 -3.82 -39.97
C SER A 3 -19.80 -4.86 -38.93
N GLY A 4 -18.99 -4.40 -37.98
CA GLY A 4 -18.49 -5.19 -36.85
C GLY A 4 -19.53 -5.38 -35.76
N LEU A 5 -19.33 -6.47 -35.02
CA LEU A 5 -19.93 -6.74 -33.72
C LEU A 5 -18.76 -7.08 -32.81
N THR A 6 -18.22 -6.07 -32.13
CA THR A 6 -17.41 -6.26 -30.93
C THR A 6 -18.36 -6.60 -29.79
N PRO A 7 -18.11 -7.67 -29.00
CA PRO A 7 -18.88 -7.91 -27.79
C PRO A 7 -18.48 -6.85 -26.76
N SER A 8 -19.48 -6.12 -26.25
CA SER A 8 -19.33 -5.18 -25.15
C SER A 8 -18.85 -5.90 -23.90
N SER A 9 -17.56 -5.83 -23.61
CA SER A 9 -17.01 -6.18 -22.30
C SER A 9 -17.53 -5.17 -21.29
N THR A 10 -18.47 -5.61 -20.46
CA THR A 10 -18.99 -4.82 -19.34
C THR A 10 -17.89 -4.78 -18.29
N THR A 11 -17.11 -3.70 -18.30
CA THR A 11 -16.04 -3.41 -17.35
C THR A 11 -16.63 -3.30 -15.95
N VAL A 12 -16.27 -4.23 -15.06
CA VAL A 12 -16.55 -4.12 -13.63
C VAL A 12 -15.28 -3.62 -12.96
N GLN A 13 -15.06 -2.30 -13.01
CA GLN A 13 -14.37 -1.65 -11.90
C GLN A 13 -15.42 -1.39 -10.81
N VAL A 14 -15.26 -2.02 -9.64
CA VAL A 14 -16.05 -1.66 -8.47
C VAL A 14 -15.35 -0.50 -7.76
N ASN A 15 -15.45 0.68 -8.35
CA ASN A 15 -15.12 1.92 -7.66
C ASN A 15 -16.22 2.15 -6.61
N PHE A 16 -15.88 2.44 -5.35
CA PHE A 16 -16.88 2.78 -4.32
C PHE A 16 -17.79 3.90 -4.78
N ARG A 17 -17.20 4.81 -5.57
CA ARG A 17 -17.89 5.92 -6.23
C ARG A 17 -18.96 5.44 -7.22
N ASP A 18 -18.70 4.38 -7.97
CA ASP A 18 -19.64 3.82 -8.97
C ASP A 18 -20.70 2.92 -8.33
N GLU A 19 -20.38 2.26 -7.22
CA GLU A 19 -21.36 1.45 -6.46
C GLU A 19 -22.28 2.33 -5.57
N LEU A 20 -21.76 3.39 -4.95
CA LEU A 20 -22.59 4.43 -4.32
C LEU A 20 -23.50 5.14 -5.34
N ARG A 21 -23.02 5.36 -6.58
CA ARG A 21 -23.86 5.85 -7.68
C ARG A 21 -25.00 4.86 -7.99
N ARG A 22 -24.74 3.55 -8.02
CA ARG A 22 -25.78 2.51 -8.20
C ARG A 22 -26.78 2.47 -7.04
N ILE A 23 -26.32 2.56 -5.80
CA ILE A 23 -27.19 2.55 -4.61
C ILE A 23 -28.04 3.83 -4.54
N GLY A 24 -27.45 4.98 -4.88
CA GLY A 24 -28.14 6.26 -4.97
C GLY A 24 -29.21 6.29 -6.07
N SER A 25 -28.92 5.73 -7.25
CA SER A 25 -29.89 5.66 -8.35
C SER A 25 -31.03 4.66 -8.09
N LEU A 26 -30.76 3.53 -7.44
CA LEU A 26 -31.78 2.55 -7.02
C LEU A 26 -32.76 3.13 -5.98
N THR A 27 -32.27 3.99 -5.09
CA THR A 27 -33.10 4.67 -4.08
C THR A 27 -34.01 5.72 -4.73
N TYR A 28 -33.50 6.43 -5.75
CA TYR A 28 -34.28 7.40 -6.53
C TYR A 28 -35.40 6.72 -7.34
N GLN A 29 -35.10 5.58 -7.97
CA GLN A 29 -36.06 4.85 -8.80
C GLN A 29 -37.19 4.19 -7.98
N LYS A 30 -36.87 3.66 -6.80
CA LYS A 30 -37.86 3.10 -5.85
C LYS A 30 -38.82 4.16 -5.28
N THR A 31 -38.42 5.43 -5.28
CA THR A 31 -39.26 6.55 -4.80
C THR A 31 -40.26 7.00 -5.87
N MET A 32 -39.94 6.86 -7.15
CA MET A 32 -40.84 7.17 -8.28
C MET A 32 -41.91 6.09 -8.51
N ASP A 33 -41.61 4.82 -8.25
CA ASP A 33 -42.59 3.73 -8.41
C ASP A 33 -43.72 3.78 -7.37
N TYR A 34 -43.46 4.36 -6.19
CA TYR A 34 -44.48 4.57 -5.16
C TYR A 34 -45.45 5.73 -5.45
N THR A 35 -45.04 6.71 -6.27
CA THR A 35 -45.90 7.85 -6.66
C THR A 35 -46.79 7.58 -7.87
N THR A 36 -46.59 6.48 -8.60
CA THR A 36 -47.25 6.24 -9.90
C THR A 36 -48.28 5.09 -9.88
N THR A 37 -48.69 4.60 -8.70
CA THR A 37 -49.70 3.53 -8.57
C THR A 37 -50.80 3.90 -7.58
N GLY A 38 -51.70 4.81 -7.98
CA GLY A 38 -52.88 5.08 -7.15
C GLY A 38 -53.87 6.14 -7.63
N ARG A 39 -54.65 5.84 -8.68
CA ARG A 39 -56.14 5.99 -8.77
C ARG A 39 -56.65 6.25 -10.22
N PRO A 40 -57.79 5.67 -10.62
CA PRO A 40 -58.36 5.79 -11.96
C PRO A 40 -59.48 6.85 -12.07
N ASN A 41 -59.74 7.25 -13.32
CA ASN A 41 -60.96 7.85 -13.91
C ASN A 41 -61.30 9.33 -13.67
N GLY A 42 -61.63 10.03 -14.78
CA GLY A 42 -62.59 11.14 -14.77
C GLY A 42 -62.30 12.28 -15.75
N HIS A 43 -63.18 12.47 -16.73
CA HIS A 43 -63.19 13.53 -17.75
C HIS A 43 -63.15 14.97 -17.21
N ALA A 44 -62.56 15.91 -17.98
CA ALA A 44 -63.29 16.91 -18.79
C ALA A 44 -62.49 18.21 -19.04
N ALA A 45 -62.59 18.67 -20.28
CA ALA A 45 -62.66 20.06 -20.76
C ALA A 45 -61.38 20.94 -20.82
N SER A 46 -61.27 21.54 -22.00
CA SER A 46 -60.34 22.53 -22.55
C SER A 46 -60.65 23.97 -22.11
N GLU A 47 -59.65 24.87 -22.26
CA GLU A 47 -59.71 26.23 -22.85
C GLU A 47 -58.46 27.04 -22.41
N SER A 48 -57.48 27.27 -23.29
CA SER A 48 -57.29 28.44 -24.17
C SER A 48 -56.76 29.73 -23.49
N SER A 49 -55.42 29.80 -23.39
CA SER A 49 -54.50 30.93 -23.73
C SER A 49 -54.71 32.34 -23.09
N PRO A 50 -53.81 33.33 -23.33
CA PRO A 50 -52.76 33.76 -22.39
C PRO A 50 -52.91 35.25 -21.98
N LEU A 51 -52.22 35.74 -20.92
CA LEU A 51 -51.57 37.07 -20.86
C LEU A 51 -51.10 37.43 -19.43
N LEU A 52 -49.98 38.17 -19.39
CA LEU A 52 -49.52 39.13 -18.38
C LEU A 52 -48.92 38.61 -17.06
N GLY A 53 -47.59 38.54 -17.13
CA GLY A 53 -46.63 38.99 -16.11
C GLY A 53 -47.18 39.53 -14.80
N ALA A 54 -46.96 38.75 -13.76
CA ALA A 54 -46.70 39.24 -12.42
C ALA A 54 -45.52 38.42 -11.88
N ASP A 55 -44.40 39.10 -11.66
CA ASP A 55 -43.23 38.56 -10.98
C ASP A 55 -43.63 38.05 -9.59
N GLY A 56 -43.72 36.73 -9.48
CA GLY A 56 -43.98 36.00 -8.26
C GLY A 56 -43.08 34.78 -8.23
N SER A 57 -41.98 34.91 -7.49
CA SER A 57 -41.00 33.87 -7.18
C SER A 57 -41.64 32.52 -6.86
N ALA A 58 -41.49 31.54 -7.77
CA ALA A 58 -41.65 30.13 -7.46
C ALA A 58 -40.30 29.45 -7.68
N LEU A 59 -39.48 29.46 -6.62
CA LEU A 59 -38.35 28.53 -6.50
C LEU A 59 -38.87 27.10 -6.70
N PRO A 60 -38.24 26.25 -7.52
CA PRO A 60 -38.61 24.85 -7.54
C PRO A 60 -38.34 24.29 -6.14
N ALA A 61 -39.39 23.81 -5.47
CA ALA A 61 -39.29 23.14 -4.20
C ALA A 61 -38.46 21.86 -4.40
N SER A 62 -37.16 21.96 -4.12
CA SER A 62 -36.27 20.82 -4.05
C SER A 62 -36.73 19.93 -2.89
N PRO A 63 -36.94 18.62 -3.09
CA PRO A 63 -37.28 17.72 -1.99
C PRO A 63 -36.10 17.69 -1.02
N ALA A 64 -36.31 18.24 0.18
CA ALA A 64 -35.30 18.49 1.22
C ALA A 64 -34.56 17.24 1.74
N HIS A 65 -34.86 16.04 1.23
CA HIS A 65 -34.21 14.78 1.62
C HIS A 65 -33.12 14.32 0.65
N GLY A 66 -32.97 14.96 -0.52
CA GLY A 66 -31.86 14.71 -1.47
C GLY A 66 -30.60 15.54 -1.20
N HIS A 67 -30.72 16.69 -0.54
CA HIS A 67 -29.60 17.64 -0.38
C HIS A 67 -28.50 17.17 0.57
N VAL A 68 -28.85 16.47 1.65
CA VAL A 68 -27.88 16.02 2.66
C VAL A 68 -26.99 14.92 2.07
N TRP A 69 -27.59 13.91 1.45
CA TRP A 69 -26.85 12.82 0.82
C TRP A 69 -25.96 13.29 -0.34
N HIS A 70 -26.44 14.21 -1.18
CA HIS A 70 -25.61 14.82 -2.22
C HIS A 70 -24.42 15.60 -1.62
N PHE A 71 -24.66 16.38 -0.55
CA PHE A 71 -23.61 17.14 0.13
C PHE A 71 -22.52 16.26 0.74
N PHE A 72 -22.89 15.13 1.36
CA PHE A 72 -21.93 14.22 2.01
C PHE A 72 -21.27 13.21 1.04
N LEU A 73 -21.94 12.81 -0.05
CA LEU A 73 -21.46 11.70 -0.90
C LEU A 73 -21.06 12.09 -2.33
N ASP A 74 -21.43 13.25 -2.85
CA ASP A 74 -21.08 13.62 -4.25
C ASP A 74 -19.59 13.98 -4.42
N PRO A 75 -18.76 13.17 -5.09
CA PRO A 75 -17.31 13.41 -5.18
C PRO A 75 -16.93 14.63 -6.02
N THR A 76 -17.87 15.17 -6.80
CA THR A 76 -17.58 16.12 -7.89
C THR A 76 -17.92 17.56 -7.57
N THR A 77 -18.81 17.79 -6.60
CA THR A 77 -19.25 19.14 -6.24
C THR A 77 -19.32 19.32 -4.73
N THR A 78 -18.58 20.30 -4.21
CA THR A 78 -18.72 20.78 -2.83
C THR A 78 -19.24 22.21 -2.86
N PRO A 79 -20.48 22.46 -2.39
CA PRO A 79 -21.05 23.80 -2.36
C PRO A 79 -20.17 24.77 -1.57
N GLY A 80 -19.89 25.94 -2.15
CA GLY A 80 -19.14 27.02 -1.48
C GLY A 80 -17.66 27.15 -1.84
N ILE A 81 -17.09 26.27 -2.68
CA ILE A 81 -15.71 26.40 -3.20
C ILE A 81 -15.53 27.68 -4.03
N ASP A 82 -16.56 28.04 -4.81
CA ASP A 82 -16.54 29.20 -5.71
C ASP A 82 -17.02 30.49 -5.04
N ASN A 83 -17.37 30.43 -3.74
CA ASN A 83 -17.85 31.60 -3.02
C ASN A 83 -16.72 32.63 -2.84
N HIS A 84 -17.02 33.91 -3.08
CA HIS A 84 -16.06 35.00 -2.89
C HIS A 84 -15.69 35.24 -1.42
N ASN A 85 -16.54 34.83 -0.47
CA ASN A 85 -16.27 35.01 0.96
C ASN A 85 -15.24 33.98 1.49
N PRO A 86 -14.05 34.41 1.99
CA PRO A 86 -13.03 33.52 2.52
C PRO A 86 -13.53 32.62 3.67
N PHE A 87 -14.45 33.13 4.50
CA PHE A 87 -15.00 32.41 5.65
C PHE A 87 -15.93 31.26 5.26
N VAL A 88 -16.47 31.25 4.04
CA VAL A 88 -17.26 30.14 3.49
C VAL A 88 -16.39 29.25 2.61
N LYS A 89 -15.50 29.86 1.83
CA LYS A 89 -14.60 29.18 0.91
C LYS A 89 -13.58 28.27 1.61
N PHE A 90 -13.01 28.73 2.73
CA PHE A 90 -12.03 27.96 3.49
C PHE A 90 -12.62 26.66 4.08
N PRO A 91 -13.71 26.68 4.87
CA PRO A 91 -14.31 25.44 5.37
C PRO A 91 -14.87 24.57 4.24
N ALA A 92 -15.40 25.15 3.16
CA ALA A 92 -15.83 24.38 1.98
C ALA A 92 -14.66 23.65 1.30
N ARG A 93 -13.48 24.29 1.19
CA ARG A 93 -12.26 23.64 0.68
C ARG A 93 -11.77 22.54 1.60
N VAL A 94 -11.71 22.79 2.91
CA VAL A 94 -11.30 21.77 3.89
C VAL A 94 -12.24 20.57 3.84
N TRP A 95 -13.55 20.82 3.78
CA TRP A 95 -14.55 19.77 3.63
C TRP A 95 -14.40 19.00 2.32
N ASN A 96 -14.16 19.69 1.19
CA ASN A 96 -13.94 19.03 -0.10
C ASN A 96 -12.71 18.12 -0.08
N VAL A 97 -11.58 18.63 0.44
CA VAL A 97 -10.34 17.85 0.55
C VAL A 97 -10.58 16.64 1.46
N ALA A 98 -11.15 16.85 2.65
CA ALA A 98 -11.47 15.76 3.58
C ALA A 98 -12.39 14.72 2.92
N LYS A 99 -13.45 15.15 2.23
CA LYS A 99 -14.39 14.27 1.54
C LYS A 99 -13.72 13.46 0.44
N ILE A 100 -12.94 14.11 -0.44
CA ILE A 100 -12.22 13.43 -1.53
C ILE A 100 -11.24 12.40 -0.97
N THR A 101 -10.49 12.78 0.08
CA THR A 101 -9.53 11.91 0.75
C THR A 101 -10.22 10.73 1.46
N LEU A 102 -11.34 10.96 2.15
CA LEU A 102 -12.08 9.91 2.85
C LEU A 102 -12.76 8.94 1.87
N LEU A 103 -13.19 9.42 0.70
CA LEU A 103 -13.84 8.61 -0.35
C LEU A 103 -12.85 8.12 -1.43
N SER A 104 -11.54 8.15 -1.18
CA SER A 104 -10.53 7.67 -2.14
C SER A 104 -10.45 6.15 -2.19
N SER A 105 -10.62 5.46 -1.06
CA SER A 105 -10.49 4.00 -0.95
C SER A 105 -11.59 3.39 -0.08
N TRP A 106 -12.03 2.18 -0.43
CA TRP A 106 -12.93 1.37 0.40
C TRP A 106 -12.33 1.04 1.77
N ILE A 107 -10.99 0.99 1.85
CA ILE A 107 -10.25 0.73 3.09
C ILE A 107 -10.48 1.84 4.12
N ASN A 108 -10.84 3.06 3.68
CA ASN A 108 -11.07 4.20 4.57
C ASN A 108 -12.26 4.01 5.53
N LEU A 109 -13.11 2.99 5.32
CA LEU A 109 -14.08 2.53 6.34
C LEU A 109 -13.40 2.21 7.68
N LEU A 110 -12.13 1.76 7.64
CA LEU A 110 -11.32 1.48 8.84
C LEU A 110 -10.84 2.75 9.56
N LEU A 111 -11.04 3.96 9.03
CA LEU A 111 -10.61 5.20 9.70
C LEU A 111 -11.31 5.42 11.05
N VAL A 112 -12.43 4.74 11.29
CA VAL A 112 -13.08 4.69 12.62
C VAL A 112 -12.12 4.17 13.71
N PHE A 113 -11.15 3.33 13.35
CA PHE A 113 -10.14 2.81 14.27
C PHE A 113 -9.11 3.85 14.70
N VAL A 114 -8.93 4.95 13.95
CA VAL A 114 -7.98 6.02 14.32
C VAL A 114 -8.33 6.68 15.66
N PRO A 115 -9.52 7.31 15.84
CA PRO A 115 -9.88 7.89 17.13
C PRO A 115 -9.98 6.83 18.23
N LEU A 116 -10.44 5.60 17.91
CA LEU A 116 -10.53 4.51 18.88
C LEU A 116 -9.16 4.03 19.36
N GLY A 117 -8.18 3.90 18.46
CA GLY A 117 -6.83 3.45 18.77
C GLY A 117 -6.07 4.48 19.63
N ILE A 118 -6.19 5.76 19.30
CA ILE A 118 -5.63 6.85 20.10
C ILE A 118 -6.31 6.90 21.47
N TRP A 119 -7.64 6.79 21.52
CA TRP A 119 -8.37 6.79 22.79
C TRP A 119 -8.00 5.58 23.67
N ALA A 120 -7.89 4.38 23.09
CA ALA A 120 -7.46 3.18 23.79
C ALA A 120 -6.03 3.31 24.33
N GLY A 121 -5.11 3.87 23.54
CA GLY A 121 -3.73 4.13 23.94
C GLY A 121 -3.63 5.10 25.13
N ASN A 122 -4.46 6.14 25.15
CA ASN A 122 -4.47 7.15 26.22
C ASN A 122 -5.21 6.70 27.49
N ASN A 123 -6.09 5.70 27.42
CA ASN A 123 -6.88 5.21 28.56
C ASN A 123 -6.38 3.87 29.10
N GLU A 124 -5.11 3.51 28.82
CA GLU A 124 -4.45 2.31 29.33
C GLU A 124 -5.26 1.03 29.12
N TRP A 125 -5.86 0.89 27.94
CA TRP A 125 -6.52 -0.36 27.55
C TRP A 125 -5.52 -1.52 27.52
N SER A 126 -6.02 -2.76 27.56
CA SER A 126 -5.12 -3.91 27.52
C SER A 126 -4.30 -3.91 26.22
N ALA A 127 -3.03 -4.32 26.32
CA ALA A 127 -2.08 -4.27 25.21
C ALA A 127 -2.59 -4.90 23.89
N PRO A 128 -3.31 -6.05 23.90
CA PRO A 128 -3.88 -6.61 22.67
C PRO A 128 -4.87 -5.67 21.97
N TRP A 129 -5.67 -4.91 22.72
CA TRP A 129 -6.61 -3.95 22.13
C TRP A 129 -5.89 -2.71 21.62
N VAL A 130 -4.96 -2.15 22.38
CA VAL A 130 -4.15 -0.99 21.94
C VAL A 130 -3.41 -1.33 20.65
N PHE A 131 -2.75 -2.49 20.61
CA PHE A 131 -2.07 -3.00 19.42
C PHE A 131 -3.06 -3.13 18.25
N SER A 132 -4.15 -3.90 18.42
CA SER A 132 -5.06 -4.22 17.32
C SER A 132 -5.78 -2.98 16.76
N LEU A 133 -6.23 -2.07 17.61
CA LEU A 133 -6.93 -0.86 17.15
C LEU A 133 -5.99 0.06 16.37
N ASN A 134 -4.76 0.27 16.85
CA ASN A 134 -3.79 1.10 16.13
C ASN A 134 -3.27 0.40 14.85
N PHE A 135 -3.12 -0.93 14.89
CA PHE A 135 -2.81 -1.75 13.71
C PHE A 135 -3.84 -1.53 12.59
N PHE A 136 -5.14 -1.67 12.88
CA PHE A 136 -6.20 -1.43 11.89
C PHE A 136 -6.36 0.05 11.52
N ALA A 137 -5.97 0.98 12.39
CA ALA A 137 -5.98 2.41 12.11
C ALA A 137 -4.93 2.81 11.06
N ILE A 138 -3.75 2.19 11.07
CA ILE A 138 -2.65 2.54 10.14
C ILE A 138 -2.98 2.11 8.70
N ILE A 139 -3.69 1.00 8.49
CA ILE A 139 -4.05 0.47 7.15
C ILE A 139 -4.71 1.54 6.25
N PRO A 140 -5.82 2.22 6.64
CA PRO A 140 -6.41 3.27 5.81
C PRO A 140 -5.54 4.54 5.75
N LEU A 141 -4.79 4.84 6.81
CA LEU A 141 -3.89 6.01 6.79
C LEU A 141 -2.76 5.82 5.77
N ALA A 142 -2.26 4.60 5.59
CA ALA A 142 -1.32 4.23 4.53
C ALA A 142 -1.90 4.53 3.15
N ALA A 143 -3.15 4.12 2.90
CA ALA A 143 -3.83 4.41 1.64
C ALA A 143 -4.00 5.93 1.39
N VAL A 144 -4.36 6.69 2.43
CA VAL A 144 -4.46 8.16 2.34
C VAL A 144 -3.10 8.81 2.06
N LEU A 145 -2.03 8.32 2.69
CA LEU A 145 -0.67 8.83 2.51
C LEU A 145 -0.16 8.55 1.09
N SER A 146 -0.39 7.33 0.59
CA SER A 146 -0.05 6.93 -0.78
C SER A 146 -0.80 7.79 -1.82
N PHE A 147 -2.12 7.97 -1.64
CA PHE A 147 -2.92 8.87 -2.50
C PHE A 147 -2.39 10.32 -2.50
N ALA A 148 -2.06 10.86 -1.33
CA ALA A 148 -1.49 12.21 -1.24
C ALA A 148 -0.12 12.32 -1.91
N THR A 149 0.68 11.26 -1.86
CA THR A 149 1.98 11.16 -2.51
C THR A 149 1.85 11.15 -4.03
N GLU A 150 0.91 10.38 -4.56
CA GLU A 150 0.61 10.29 -5.99
C GLU A 150 0.14 11.63 -6.56
N GLU A 151 -0.75 12.34 -5.86
CA GLU A 151 -1.24 13.68 -6.24
C GLU A 151 -0.09 14.73 -6.32
N ILE A 152 0.92 14.59 -5.45
CA ILE A 152 2.13 15.43 -5.50
C ILE A 152 3.02 14.99 -6.67
N ALA A 153 3.26 13.68 -6.82
CA ALA A 153 4.14 13.12 -7.83
C ALA A 153 3.67 13.46 -9.25
N HIS A 154 2.36 13.38 -9.52
CA HIS A 154 1.77 13.68 -10.82
C HIS A 154 2.07 15.11 -11.31
N ARG A 155 2.27 16.06 -10.38
CA ARG A 155 2.54 17.47 -10.72
C ARG A 155 4.03 17.80 -10.84
N LEU A 156 4.91 16.94 -10.35
CA LEU A 156 6.35 17.13 -10.36
C LEU A 156 7.04 16.58 -11.62
N GLY A 157 6.28 15.90 -12.49
CA GLY A 157 6.79 15.25 -13.70
C GLY A 157 7.56 13.96 -13.39
N ASP A 158 7.88 13.19 -14.43
CA ASP A 158 8.35 11.79 -14.29
C ASP A 158 9.54 11.61 -13.33
N THR A 159 10.55 12.48 -13.41
CA THR A 159 11.79 12.31 -12.63
C THR A 159 11.61 12.68 -11.16
N LEU A 160 11.06 13.86 -10.86
CA LEU A 160 10.87 14.32 -9.48
C LEU A 160 9.68 13.59 -8.83
N GLY A 161 8.64 13.29 -9.60
CA GLY A 161 7.52 12.45 -9.17
C GLY A 161 7.98 11.05 -8.83
N GLY A 162 8.85 10.45 -9.66
CA GLY A 162 9.49 9.17 -9.37
C GLY A 162 10.29 9.18 -8.06
N LEU A 163 11.04 10.25 -7.78
CA LEU A 163 11.79 10.39 -6.53
C LEU A 163 10.87 10.55 -5.30
N VAL A 164 9.80 11.34 -5.42
CA VAL A 164 8.80 11.51 -4.36
C VAL A 164 8.10 10.19 -4.08
N ASN A 165 7.68 9.47 -5.13
CA ASN A 165 7.08 8.15 -4.98
C ASN A 165 8.05 7.13 -4.36
N ALA A 166 9.32 7.18 -4.75
CA ALA A 166 10.35 6.30 -4.17
C ALA A 166 10.63 6.57 -2.69
N THR A 167 10.43 7.82 -2.22
CA THR A 167 10.67 8.20 -0.83
C THR A 167 9.43 7.97 0.04
N PHE A 168 8.26 8.38 -0.46
CA PHE A 168 7.02 8.37 0.30
C PHE A 168 6.15 7.14 0.05
N GLY A 169 6.45 6.31 -0.96
CA GLY A 169 5.77 5.02 -1.18
C GLY A 169 5.93 4.10 0.03
N ASN A 170 7.15 3.99 0.56
CA ASN A 170 7.43 3.24 1.79
C ASN A 170 7.43 4.10 3.07
N ALA A 171 6.67 5.19 3.09
CA ALA A 171 6.70 6.10 4.23
C ALA A 171 6.12 5.48 5.49
N VAL A 172 5.13 4.59 5.40
CA VAL A 172 4.49 3.97 6.57
C VAL A 172 5.49 3.07 7.29
N GLU A 173 6.22 2.26 6.54
CA GLU A 173 7.30 1.38 6.98
C GLU A 173 8.37 2.24 7.68
N LEU A 174 8.82 3.30 7.00
CA LEU A 174 9.83 4.20 7.53
C LEU A 174 9.35 4.85 8.85
N ILE A 175 8.11 5.34 8.92
CA ILE A 175 7.55 5.97 10.13
C ILE A 175 7.49 4.97 11.28
N VAL A 176 6.90 3.78 11.06
CA VAL A 176 6.78 2.74 12.08
C VAL A 176 8.15 2.30 12.56
N SER A 177 9.11 2.09 11.66
CA SER A 177 10.48 1.72 11.99
C SER A 177 11.23 2.83 12.73
N VAL A 178 11.04 4.10 12.38
CA VAL A 178 11.65 5.23 13.11
C VAL A 178 11.10 5.31 14.53
N VAL A 179 9.79 5.14 14.71
CA VAL A 179 9.15 5.11 16.03
C VAL A 179 9.68 3.94 16.86
N ALA A 180 9.75 2.74 16.29
CA ALA A 180 10.33 1.56 16.95
C ALA A 180 11.82 1.74 17.30
N LEU A 181 12.62 2.29 16.39
CA LEU A 181 14.04 2.55 16.61
C LEU A 181 14.25 3.55 17.77
N ARG A 182 13.42 4.60 17.83
CA ARG A 182 13.45 5.56 18.95
C ARG A 182 13.08 4.90 20.28
N ALA A 183 12.09 4.00 20.28
CA ALA A 183 11.71 3.21 21.44
C ALA A 183 12.80 2.18 21.84
N GLY A 184 13.77 1.89 20.98
CA GLY A 184 14.81 0.89 21.22
C GLY A 184 14.42 -0.53 20.78
N GLU A 185 13.33 -0.68 20.05
CA GLU A 185 12.80 -1.93 19.52
C GLU A 185 13.55 -2.36 18.25
N ILE A 186 14.86 -2.57 18.35
CA ILE A 186 15.75 -2.87 17.21
C ILE A 186 15.34 -4.18 16.52
N GLU A 187 15.01 -5.21 17.29
CA GLU A 187 14.55 -6.51 16.80
C GLU A 187 13.28 -6.36 15.94
N ILE A 188 12.32 -5.56 16.40
CA ILE A 188 11.10 -5.25 15.63
C ILE A 188 11.44 -4.51 14.33
N VAL A 189 12.35 -3.54 14.38
CA VAL A 189 12.78 -2.80 13.17
C VAL A 189 13.39 -3.77 12.16
N GLN A 190 14.33 -4.61 12.58
CA GLN A 190 15.00 -5.58 11.72
C GLN A 190 14.02 -6.59 11.11
N ALA A 191 13.21 -7.22 11.96
CA ALA A 191 12.19 -8.18 11.52
C ALA A 191 11.18 -7.52 10.56
N SER A 192 10.77 -6.28 10.81
CA SER A 192 9.83 -5.56 9.94
C SER A 192 10.37 -5.22 8.56
N MET A 193 11.65 -4.86 8.44
CA MET A 193 12.27 -4.59 7.13
C MET A 193 12.36 -5.86 6.28
N LEU A 194 12.84 -6.95 6.87
CA LEU A 194 12.95 -8.22 6.18
C LEU A 194 11.56 -8.79 5.85
N GLY A 195 10.62 -8.68 6.79
CA GLY A 195 9.22 -9.05 6.60
C GLY A 195 8.53 -8.26 5.48
N SER A 196 8.80 -6.96 5.35
CA SER A 196 8.24 -6.14 4.27
C SER A 196 8.74 -6.60 2.89
N ILE A 197 10.02 -6.93 2.78
CA ILE A 197 10.56 -7.53 1.55
C ILE A 197 9.92 -8.89 1.28
N LEU A 198 9.82 -9.78 2.28
CA LEU A 198 9.18 -11.09 2.13
C LEU A 198 7.71 -10.99 1.72
N SER A 199 6.97 -10.06 2.33
CA SER A 199 5.56 -9.78 2.00
C SER A 199 5.44 -9.36 0.55
N ASN A 200 6.23 -8.40 0.09
CA ASN A 200 6.19 -7.94 -1.29
C ASN A 200 6.55 -9.05 -2.29
N LEU A 201 7.61 -9.81 -2.00
CA LEU A 201 8.08 -10.85 -2.90
C LEU A 201 7.17 -12.05 -3.01
N LEU A 202 6.62 -12.52 -1.89
CA LEU A 202 5.87 -13.78 -1.84
C LEU A 202 4.37 -13.53 -1.77
N LEU A 203 3.94 -12.68 -0.84
CA LEU A 203 2.52 -12.44 -0.60
C LEU A 203 1.93 -11.58 -1.73
N VAL A 204 2.50 -10.41 -2.02
CA VAL A 204 1.94 -9.50 -3.03
C VAL A 204 2.06 -10.07 -4.42
N LEU A 205 3.28 -10.45 -4.81
CA LEU A 205 3.50 -11.06 -6.12
C LEU A 205 2.67 -12.33 -6.28
N GLY A 206 2.61 -13.17 -5.24
CA GLY A 206 1.78 -14.37 -5.24
C GLY A 206 0.29 -14.08 -5.40
N MET A 207 -0.24 -13.07 -4.71
CA MET A 207 -1.63 -12.61 -4.89
C MET A 207 -1.88 -12.04 -6.29
N CYS A 208 -0.93 -11.28 -6.85
CA CYS A 208 -1.02 -10.76 -8.21
C CYS A 208 -1.11 -11.88 -9.24
N PHE A 209 -0.21 -12.87 -9.16
CA PHE A 209 -0.19 -14.03 -10.07
C PHE A 209 -1.43 -14.92 -9.87
N LEU A 210 -1.86 -15.12 -8.63
CA LEU A 210 -3.04 -15.93 -8.33
C LEU A 210 -4.32 -15.26 -8.85
N LEU A 211 -4.59 -14.02 -8.46
CA LEU A 211 -5.83 -13.31 -8.81
C LEU A 211 -5.85 -12.93 -10.29
N GLY A 212 -4.73 -12.41 -10.82
CA GLY A 212 -4.58 -12.11 -12.24
C GLY A 212 -4.71 -13.35 -13.11
N GLY A 213 -4.08 -14.46 -12.70
CA GLY A 213 -4.15 -15.74 -13.41
C GLY A 213 -5.52 -16.42 -13.33
N ILE A 214 -6.26 -16.30 -12.22
CA ILE A 214 -7.64 -16.80 -12.11
C ILE A 214 -8.59 -15.97 -12.98
N TYR A 215 -8.47 -14.64 -12.94
CA TYR A 215 -9.35 -13.75 -13.69
C TYR A 215 -9.11 -13.88 -15.20
N ASN A 216 -7.85 -13.96 -15.62
CA ASN A 216 -7.43 -14.12 -17.00
C ASN A 216 -7.07 -15.58 -17.32
N MET A 217 -7.78 -16.55 -16.73
CA MET A 217 -7.48 -17.98 -16.87
C MET A 217 -7.79 -18.53 -18.26
N ARG A 218 -8.72 -17.89 -18.99
CA ARG A 218 -9.20 -18.39 -20.28
C ARG A 218 -9.04 -17.35 -21.39
N ASP A 219 -8.57 -17.80 -22.55
CA ASP A 219 -8.67 -17.01 -23.78
C ASP A 219 -10.12 -16.92 -24.28
N GLY A 220 -10.36 -16.10 -25.30
CA GLY A 220 -11.65 -16.00 -25.98
C GLY A 220 -12.13 -17.30 -26.65
N ALA A 221 -11.30 -18.33 -26.72
CA ALA A 221 -11.61 -19.67 -27.25
C ALA A 221 -11.82 -20.71 -26.13
N GLY A 222 -11.65 -20.36 -24.86
CA GLY A 222 -11.82 -21.22 -23.69
C GLY A 222 -10.59 -22.04 -23.28
N ASN A 223 -9.41 -21.84 -23.90
CA ASN A 223 -8.16 -22.49 -23.52
C ASN A 223 -7.49 -21.78 -22.34
N GLY A 224 -6.66 -22.51 -21.59
CA GLY A 224 -5.86 -21.95 -20.50
C GLY A 224 -4.86 -20.90 -21.00
N THR A 225 -4.77 -19.77 -20.32
CA THR A 225 -3.86 -18.66 -20.63
C THR A 225 -2.93 -18.31 -19.48
N GLU A 226 -1.80 -17.69 -19.84
CA GLU A 226 -0.78 -17.14 -18.94
C GLU A 226 -0.73 -15.63 -19.12
N GLN A 227 -0.28 -14.89 -18.11
CA GLN A 227 0.00 -13.46 -18.25
C GLN A 227 1.49 -13.27 -18.52
N SER A 228 1.82 -12.53 -19.58
CA SER A 228 3.21 -12.20 -19.93
C SER A 228 3.61 -10.82 -19.42
N PHE A 229 4.90 -10.64 -19.18
CA PHE A 229 5.51 -9.38 -18.80
C PHE A 229 6.93 -9.26 -19.39
N ALA A 230 7.48 -8.05 -19.41
CA ALA A 230 8.76 -7.75 -20.03
C ALA A 230 9.94 -8.37 -19.25
N THR A 231 10.58 -9.37 -19.85
CA THR A 231 11.71 -10.10 -19.27
C THR A 231 12.91 -9.21 -18.95
N GLY A 232 13.18 -8.16 -19.73
CA GLY A 232 14.33 -7.28 -19.53
C GLY A 232 14.26 -6.46 -18.23
N THR A 233 13.10 -5.87 -17.95
CA THR A 233 12.85 -5.10 -16.72
C THR A 233 12.80 -6.03 -15.52
N ALA A 234 12.12 -7.16 -15.67
CA ALA A 234 12.04 -8.22 -14.66
C ALA A 234 13.45 -8.72 -14.27
N GLN A 235 14.28 -9.09 -15.24
CA GLN A 235 15.63 -9.63 -15.00
C GLN A 235 16.58 -8.62 -14.35
N THR A 236 16.55 -7.36 -14.79
CA THR A 236 17.37 -6.30 -14.20
C THR A 236 16.99 -6.08 -12.73
N THR A 237 15.68 -6.08 -12.45
CA THR A 237 15.12 -5.85 -11.12
C THR A 237 15.42 -7.03 -10.19
N CYS A 238 15.28 -8.27 -10.67
CA CYS A 238 15.67 -9.48 -9.93
C CYS A 238 17.19 -9.53 -9.66
N SER A 239 18.02 -9.12 -10.62
CA SER A 239 19.48 -9.08 -10.44
C SER A 239 19.87 -8.09 -9.35
N LEU A 240 19.29 -6.89 -9.38
CA LEU A 240 19.54 -5.87 -8.36
C LEU A 240 19.05 -6.32 -6.97
N MET A 241 17.90 -6.99 -6.94
CA MET A 241 17.34 -7.54 -5.72
C MET A 241 18.21 -8.66 -5.13
N ALA A 242 18.72 -9.58 -5.97
CA ALA A 242 19.64 -10.63 -5.54
C ALA A 242 20.95 -10.04 -4.95
N ILE A 243 21.51 -9.02 -5.59
CA ILE A 243 22.72 -8.31 -5.11
C ILE A 243 22.45 -7.60 -3.78
N SER A 244 21.32 -6.89 -3.68
CA SER A 244 20.91 -6.21 -2.45
C SER A 244 20.72 -7.21 -1.30
N SER A 245 20.07 -8.33 -1.60
CA SER A 245 19.81 -9.39 -0.64
C SER A 245 21.10 -10.05 -0.17
N ALA A 246 22.00 -10.39 -1.09
CA ALA A 246 23.33 -10.91 -0.77
C ALA A 246 24.13 -9.94 0.12
N SER A 247 24.05 -8.65 -0.18
CA SER A 247 24.75 -7.61 0.60
C SER A 247 24.22 -7.48 2.03
N MET A 248 22.92 -7.74 2.25
CA MET A 248 22.32 -7.79 3.59
C MET A 248 22.61 -9.12 4.32
N ILE A 249 22.78 -10.22 3.59
CA ILE A 249 23.09 -11.55 4.16
C ILE A 249 24.56 -11.63 4.63
N ILE A 250 25.51 -10.98 3.95
CA ILE A 250 26.95 -11.09 4.26
C ILE A 250 27.27 -10.71 5.73
N PRO A 251 26.79 -9.58 6.29
CA PRO A 251 27.01 -9.26 7.70
C PRO A 251 26.43 -10.30 8.66
N ALA A 252 25.24 -10.84 8.36
CA ALA A 252 24.59 -11.89 9.15
C ALA A 252 25.37 -13.22 9.07
N ALA A 253 25.86 -13.59 7.89
CA ALA A 253 26.66 -14.81 7.69
C ALA A 253 28.03 -14.72 8.39
N LEU A 254 28.71 -13.56 8.31
CA LEU A 254 29.98 -13.35 9.00
C LEU A 254 29.84 -13.50 10.52
N TYR A 255 28.72 -13.07 11.09
CA TYR A 255 28.44 -13.25 12.52
C TYR A 255 28.45 -14.71 12.96
N GLY A 256 27.89 -15.61 12.14
CA GLY A 256 27.89 -17.05 12.40
C GLY A 256 29.29 -17.67 12.36
N VAL A 257 30.24 -17.06 11.62
CA VAL A 257 31.62 -17.53 11.49
C VAL A 257 32.53 -16.99 12.61
N LEU A 258 32.20 -15.82 13.18
CA LEU A 258 32.97 -15.16 14.25
C LEU A 258 32.79 -15.81 15.64
N ASP A 259 32.46 -17.09 15.72
CA ASP A 259 32.11 -17.80 16.96
C ASP A 259 33.28 -17.97 17.96
N HIS A 260 34.48 -17.51 17.59
CA HIS A 260 35.71 -17.60 18.41
C HIS A 260 36.23 -16.25 18.91
N ALA A 261 35.49 -15.15 18.67
CA ALA A 261 35.84 -13.82 19.15
C ALA A 261 35.12 -13.47 20.47
N ASP A 262 35.70 -12.60 21.29
CA ASP A 262 35.05 -12.06 22.48
C ASP A 262 33.76 -11.31 22.12
N ALA A 263 32.72 -11.46 22.95
CA ALA A 263 31.36 -10.99 22.62
C ALA A 263 31.26 -9.47 22.38
N ALA A 264 32.09 -8.66 23.05
CA ALA A 264 32.14 -7.21 22.88
C ALA A 264 32.77 -6.83 21.52
N ASP A 265 33.92 -7.40 21.19
CA ASP A 265 34.60 -7.18 19.91
C ASP A 265 33.74 -7.65 18.72
N LYS A 266 32.96 -8.72 18.92
CA LYS A 266 31.99 -9.22 17.95
C LYS A 266 30.91 -8.17 17.66
N ALA A 267 30.28 -7.61 18.70
CA ALA A 267 29.20 -6.63 18.56
C ALA A 267 29.68 -5.34 17.85
N ASP A 268 30.85 -4.83 18.23
CA ASP A 268 31.43 -3.63 17.61
C ASP A 268 31.82 -3.87 16.15
N SER A 269 32.36 -5.06 15.83
CA SER A 269 32.69 -5.44 14.47
C SER A 269 31.47 -5.55 13.57
N ILE A 270 30.36 -6.14 14.06
CA ILE A 270 29.09 -6.23 13.32
C ILE A 270 28.53 -4.84 13.05
N LEU A 271 28.59 -3.96 14.05
CA LEU A 271 28.04 -2.61 13.93
C LEU A 271 28.85 -1.77 12.94
N PHE A 272 30.19 -1.88 12.99
CA PHE A 272 31.08 -1.27 12.00
C PHE A 272 30.79 -1.78 10.59
N LEU A 273 30.69 -3.11 10.42
CA LEU A 273 30.39 -3.71 9.13
C LEU A 273 29.00 -3.30 8.62
N SER A 274 27.98 -3.31 9.47
CA SER A 274 26.61 -2.92 9.13
C SER A 274 26.53 -1.47 8.65
N ARG A 275 27.26 -0.56 9.31
CA ARG A 275 27.35 0.85 8.89
C ARG A 275 28.07 0.98 7.55
N GLY A 276 29.19 0.28 7.37
CA GLY A 276 29.93 0.26 6.09
C GLY A 276 29.07 -0.26 4.93
N THR A 277 28.42 -1.39 5.12
CA THR A 277 27.48 -1.97 4.15
C THR A 277 26.33 -1.01 3.85
N SER A 278 25.78 -0.35 4.86
CA SER A 278 24.67 0.61 4.67
C SER A 278 25.06 1.79 3.78
N ILE A 279 26.26 2.34 3.95
CA ILE A 279 26.78 3.40 3.08
C ILE A 279 26.89 2.91 1.62
N ILE A 280 27.39 1.69 1.41
CA ILE A 280 27.51 1.10 0.08
C ILE A 280 26.13 0.90 -0.55
N LEU A 281 25.15 0.38 0.20
CA LEU A 281 23.78 0.17 -0.30
C LEU A 281 23.11 1.48 -0.71
N LEU A 282 23.27 2.55 0.09
CA LEU A 282 22.75 3.87 -0.26
C LEU A 282 23.40 4.45 -1.53
N LEU A 283 24.71 4.25 -1.70
CA LEU A 283 25.40 4.67 -2.93
C LEU A 283 24.91 3.87 -4.15
N LEU A 284 24.72 2.56 -4.00
CA LEU A 284 24.14 1.71 -5.04
C LEU A 284 22.69 2.13 -5.36
N TYR A 285 21.92 2.54 -4.35
CA TYR A 285 20.57 3.09 -4.57
C TYR A 285 20.60 4.38 -5.37
N CYS A 286 21.50 5.32 -5.05
CA CYS A 286 21.66 6.55 -5.84
C CYS A 286 22.05 6.23 -7.30
N MET A 287 22.94 5.27 -7.50
CA MET A 287 23.31 4.80 -8.84
C MET A 287 22.12 4.15 -9.57
N TYR A 288 21.31 3.36 -8.85
CA TYR A 288 20.07 2.78 -9.37
C TYR A 288 19.05 3.85 -9.76
N LEU A 289 18.83 4.88 -8.93
CA LEU A 289 17.94 5.99 -9.28
C LEU A 289 18.43 6.74 -10.53
N TYR A 290 19.74 6.98 -10.63
CA TYR A 290 20.32 7.58 -11.83
C TYR A 290 20.18 6.66 -13.06
N PHE A 291 20.32 5.35 -12.86
CA PHE A 291 20.09 4.35 -13.91
C PHE A 291 18.65 4.38 -14.40
N ALA A 292 17.69 4.26 -13.49
CA ALA A 292 16.26 4.14 -13.77
C ALA A 292 15.62 5.44 -14.27
N LEU A 293 15.97 6.59 -13.68
CA LEU A 293 15.31 7.87 -13.99
C LEU A 293 15.97 8.65 -15.13
N TYR A 294 17.25 8.39 -15.43
CA TYR A 294 18.00 9.17 -16.42
C TYR A 294 18.56 8.32 -17.56
N THR A 295 19.50 7.41 -17.27
CA THR A 295 20.25 6.73 -18.34
C THR A 295 19.44 5.68 -19.10
N HIS A 296 18.61 4.91 -18.40
CA HIS A 296 17.85 3.78 -18.92
C HIS A 296 16.35 3.94 -18.67
N LYS A 297 15.85 5.18 -18.72
CA LYS A 297 14.42 5.47 -18.52
C LYS A 297 13.51 4.58 -19.39
N LYS A 298 13.89 4.36 -20.66
CA LYS A 298 13.16 3.49 -21.60
C LYS A 298 13.03 2.02 -21.16
N LEU A 299 13.93 1.52 -20.30
CA LEU A 299 13.85 0.16 -19.75
C LEU A 299 12.76 0.04 -18.67
N PHE A 300 12.37 1.15 -18.06
CA PHE A 300 11.37 1.22 -17.00
C PHE A 300 10.08 1.93 -17.44
N GLU A 301 10.03 2.44 -18.67
CA GLU A 301 8.78 2.94 -19.26
C GLU A 301 7.92 1.73 -19.71
N PRO A 302 6.63 1.67 -19.32
CA PRO A 302 5.74 0.61 -19.77
C PRO A 302 5.59 0.65 -21.30
N GLU A 303 5.30 -0.50 -21.92
CA GLU A 303 5.08 -0.60 -23.38
C GLU A 303 3.97 0.37 -23.84
N GLU A 304 4.02 0.84 -25.09
CA GLU A 304 3.08 1.84 -25.64
C GLU A 304 1.61 1.43 -25.47
N ALA A 305 1.27 0.15 -25.67
CA ALA A 305 -0.08 -0.36 -25.46
C ALA A 305 -0.54 -0.28 -23.99
N VAL A 306 0.39 -0.43 -23.05
CA VAL A 306 0.14 -0.27 -21.61
C VAL A 306 0.05 1.21 -21.24
N ARG A 307 0.83 2.09 -21.88
CA ARG A 307 0.74 3.55 -21.72
C ARG A 307 -0.60 4.11 -22.18
N GLU A 308 -1.09 3.68 -23.34
CA GLU A 308 -2.40 4.11 -23.86
C GLU A 308 -3.53 3.65 -22.93
N ALA A 309 -3.49 2.38 -22.49
CA ALA A 309 -4.44 1.85 -21.51
C ALA A 309 -4.29 2.47 -20.10
N ASN A 310 -3.15 3.09 -19.77
CA ASN A 310 -2.96 3.84 -18.52
C ASN A 310 -3.41 5.29 -18.66
N ALA A 311 -3.20 5.93 -19.81
CA ALA A 311 -3.66 7.29 -20.08
C ALA A 311 -5.19 7.40 -20.09
N GLU A 312 -5.90 6.32 -20.43
CA GLU A 312 -7.36 6.24 -20.29
C GLU A 312 -7.82 6.07 -18.83
N GLU A 313 -6.94 5.62 -17.93
CA GLU A 313 -7.20 5.43 -16.49
C GLU A 313 -6.60 6.54 -15.60
N GLU A 314 -5.69 7.36 -16.13
CA GLU A 314 -5.13 8.53 -15.44
C GLU A 314 -6.21 9.59 -15.27
N HIS A 315 -6.69 9.72 -14.03
CA HIS A 315 -7.57 10.81 -13.65
C HIS A 315 -6.77 12.08 -13.39
N ASP A 316 -7.29 13.22 -13.83
CA ASP A 316 -6.74 14.53 -13.47
C ASP A 316 -6.54 14.63 -11.94
N PRO A 317 -5.39 15.17 -11.47
CA PRO A 317 -5.10 15.26 -10.05
C PRO A 317 -6.22 16.03 -9.32
N LEU A 318 -6.86 15.34 -8.37
CA LEU A 318 -8.05 15.80 -7.68
C LEU A 318 -7.73 16.86 -6.63
N LEU A 319 -6.49 16.89 -6.15
CA LEU A 319 -6.01 17.82 -5.14
C LEU A 319 -5.01 18.81 -5.73
N GLY A 320 -5.07 20.05 -5.23
CA GLY A 320 -3.99 21.01 -5.45
C GLY A 320 -2.72 20.58 -4.69
N PRO A 321 -1.52 20.99 -5.12
CA PRO A 321 -0.25 20.58 -4.48
C PRO A 321 -0.20 20.92 -2.98
N TRP A 322 -0.70 22.11 -2.62
CA TRP A 322 -0.74 22.55 -1.22
C TRP A 322 -1.70 21.74 -0.36
N SER A 323 -2.86 21.34 -0.92
CA SER A 323 -3.81 20.47 -0.22
C SER A 323 -3.27 19.06 -0.07
N ALA A 324 -2.65 18.50 -1.12
CA ALA A 324 -2.01 17.18 -1.05
C ALA A 324 -0.85 17.17 -0.04
N GLY A 325 -0.01 18.21 -0.04
CA GLY A 325 1.05 18.38 0.95
C GLY A 325 0.54 18.49 2.39
N LEU A 326 -0.58 19.21 2.61
CA LEU A 326 -1.20 19.27 3.94
C LEU A 326 -1.73 17.90 4.39
N VAL A 327 -2.42 17.17 3.50
CA VAL A 327 -2.91 15.82 3.79
C VAL A 327 -1.74 14.89 4.11
N LEU A 328 -0.64 14.96 3.34
CA LEU A 328 0.56 14.17 3.56
C LEU A 328 1.13 14.40 4.98
N ILE A 329 1.30 15.67 5.38
CA ILE A 329 1.84 16.03 6.71
C ILE A 329 0.91 15.57 7.83
N VAL A 330 -0.39 15.88 7.73
CA VAL A 330 -1.36 15.52 8.78
C VAL A 330 -1.45 14.00 8.94
N THR A 331 -1.50 13.27 7.82
CA THR A 331 -1.58 11.80 7.84
C THR A 331 -0.30 11.20 8.43
N THR A 332 0.87 11.72 8.06
CA THR A 332 2.16 11.31 8.64
C THR A 332 2.18 11.47 10.16
N LEU A 333 1.68 12.60 10.69
CA LEU A 333 1.61 12.85 12.13
C LEU A 333 0.64 11.87 12.83
N ILE A 334 -0.52 11.61 12.23
CA ILE A 334 -1.49 10.65 12.79
C ILE A 334 -0.92 9.23 12.78
N ILE A 335 -0.30 8.80 11.68
CA ILE A 335 0.39 7.51 11.60
C ILE A 335 1.46 7.41 12.69
N SER A 336 2.26 8.46 12.89
CA SER A 336 3.28 8.47 13.94
C SER A 336 2.69 8.28 15.35
N VAL A 337 1.53 8.89 15.66
CA VAL A 337 0.86 8.71 16.96
C VAL A 337 0.30 7.29 17.10
N CYS A 338 -0.37 6.77 16.07
CA CYS A 338 -0.88 5.40 16.09
C CYS A 338 0.26 4.37 16.19
N ALA A 339 1.36 4.60 15.47
CA ALA A 339 2.55 3.76 15.52
C ALA A 339 3.20 3.78 16.92
N ASP A 340 3.24 4.93 17.60
CA ASP A 340 3.79 5.03 18.97
C ASP A 340 2.98 4.21 19.97
N HIS A 341 1.65 4.32 19.94
CA HIS A 341 0.77 3.47 20.76
C HIS A 341 0.87 1.99 20.38
N MET A 342 0.98 1.66 19.09
CA MET A 342 1.15 0.28 18.64
C MET A 342 2.47 -0.31 19.15
N VAL A 343 3.60 0.36 18.92
CA VAL A 343 4.95 -0.09 19.30
C VAL A 343 5.07 -0.23 20.82
N SER A 344 4.59 0.75 21.59
CA SER A 344 4.65 0.71 23.07
C SER A 344 3.87 -0.47 23.67
N SER A 345 2.89 -1.02 22.96
CA SER A 345 2.11 -2.17 23.40
C SER A 345 2.74 -3.53 23.07
N ILE A 346 3.79 -3.57 22.24
CA ILE A 346 4.41 -4.83 21.76
C ILE A 346 4.97 -5.67 22.90
N ASP A 347 5.74 -5.07 23.83
CA ASP A 347 6.33 -5.80 24.95
C ASP A 347 5.28 -6.47 25.83
N ALA A 348 4.21 -5.73 26.14
CA ALA A 348 3.10 -6.24 26.94
C ALA A 348 2.30 -7.32 26.20
N LEU A 349 2.19 -7.23 24.86
CA LEU A 349 1.58 -8.27 24.03
C LEU A 349 2.43 -9.55 24.03
N VAL A 350 3.75 -9.43 23.86
CA VAL A 350 4.70 -10.55 23.88
C VAL A 350 4.73 -11.23 25.26
N ALA A 351 4.59 -10.46 26.34
CA ALA A 351 4.50 -10.98 27.71
C ALA A 351 3.30 -11.91 27.96
N THR A 352 2.25 -11.86 27.11
CA THR A 352 1.14 -12.82 27.18
C THR A 352 1.54 -14.24 26.75
N GLY A 353 2.72 -14.41 26.15
CA GLY A 353 3.31 -15.69 25.77
C GLY A 353 2.75 -16.33 24.50
N LYS A 354 1.88 -15.62 23.76
CA LYS A 354 1.23 -16.17 22.55
C LYS A 354 1.97 -15.84 21.25
N ILE A 355 2.71 -14.74 21.20
CA ILE A 355 3.30 -14.19 19.96
C ILE A 355 4.70 -13.65 20.27
N SER A 356 5.68 -13.90 19.41
CA SER A 356 7.05 -13.39 19.52
C SER A 356 7.21 -12.00 18.86
N LYS A 357 8.24 -11.25 19.26
CA LYS A 357 8.63 -9.99 18.60
C LYS A 357 8.92 -10.21 17.12
N ASN A 358 9.69 -11.25 16.78
CA ASN A 358 9.96 -11.61 15.39
C ASN A 358 8.69 -11.91 14.58
N PHE A 359 7.69 -12.60 15.14
CA PHE A 359 6.44 -12.81 14.39
C PHE A 359 5.67 -11.50 14.17
N ILE A 360 5.62 -10.63 15.18
CA ILE A 360 4.98 -9.31 15.05
C ILE A 360 5.70 -8.47 13.99
N GLY A 361 7.03 -8.39 14.08
CA GLY A 361 7.87 -7.65 13.15
C GLY A 361 7.79 -8.22 11.73
N LEU A 362 8.04 -9.50 11.54
CA LEU A 362 8.23 -10.12 10.22
C LEU A 362 6.92 -10.40 9.47
N ILE A 363 5.82 -10.67 10.18
CA ILE A 363 4.54 -11.04 9.56
C ILE A 363 3.50 -9.94 9.71
N LEU A 364 3.27 -9.41 10.92
CA LEU A 364 2.13 -8.52 11.17
C LEU A 364 2.37 -7.10 10.65
N ILE A 365 3.48 -6.46 11.02
CA ILE A 365 3.76 -5.05 10.67
C ILE A 365 3.80 -4.83 9.14
N PRO A 366 4.48 -5.66 8.33
CA PRO A 366 4.51 -5.58 6.87
C PRO A 366 3.14 -5.57 6.21
N ILE A 367 2.21 -6.38 6.72
CA ILE A 367 0.86 -6.47 6.15
C ILE A 367 0.17 -5.12 6.24
N VAL A 368 0.35 -4.39 7.35
CA VAL A 368 -0.31 -3.09 7.55
C VAL A 368 0.26 -2.01 6.66
N GLY A 369 1.60 -1.91 6.64
CA GLY A 369 2.29 -0.86 5.92
C GLY A 369 2.04 -0.95 4.41
N ASN A 370 2.13 -2.17 3.87
CA ASN A 370 2.00 -2.40 2.45
C ASN A 370 0.56 -2.72 1.99
N ALA A 371 -0.44 -2.83 2.90
CA ALA A 371 -1.80 -3.27 2.57
C ALA A 371 -2.44 -2.51 1.39
N ALA A 372 -2.27 -1.18 1.37
CA ALA A 372 -2.83 -0.36 0.30
C ALA A 372 -2.18 -0.68 -1.05
N GLU A 373 -0.85 -0.80 -1.07
CA GLU A 373 -0.07 -1.17 -2.26
C GLU A 373 -0.37 -2.60 -2.73
N HIS A 374 -0.64 -3.52 -1.81
CA HIS A 374 -1.03 -4.89 -2.13
C HIS A 374 -2.32 -4.91 -2.96
N VAL A 375 -3.32 -4.15 -2.51
CA VAL A 375 -4.63 -4.09 -3.17
C VAL A 375 -4.49 -3.46 -4.54
N THR A 376 -3.75 -2.36 -4.68
CA THR A 376 -3.56 -1.70 -5.98
C THR A 376 -2.80 -2.61 -6.95
N ALA A 377 -1.73 -3.27 -6.52
CA ALA A 377 -1.00 -4.24 -7.35
C ALA A 377 -1.89 -5.39 -7.83
N CYS A 378 -2.72 -5.96 -6.95
CA CYS A 378 -3.65 -7.03 -7.32
C CYS A 378 -4.70 -6.58 -8.34
N VAL A 379 -5.26 -5.36 -8.16
CA VAL A 379 -6.24 -4.80 -9.11
C VAL A 379 -5.61 -4.59 -10.48
N VAL A 380 -4.37 -4.08 -10.53
CA VAL A 380 -3.61 -3.89 -11.76
C VAL A 380 -3.28 -5.23 -12.43
N ALA A 381 -2.92 -6.25 -11.65
CA ALA A 381 -2.66 -7.60 -12.15
C ALA A 381 -3.92 -8.23 -12.80
N VAL A 382 -5.09 -8.06 -12.16
CA VAL A 382 -6.38 -8.52 -12.69
C VAL A 382 -6.73 -7.85 -14.02
N LYS A 383 -6.36 -6.57 -14.19
CA LYS A 383 -6.51 -5.83 -15.46
C LYS A 383 -5.51 -6.23 -16.55
N ASN A 384 -4.78 -7.32 -16.34
CA ASN A 384 -3.78 -7.83 -17.27
C ASN A 384 -2.59 -6.88 -17.51
N LYS A 385 -2.26 -6.05 -16.51
CA LYS A 385 -1.10 -5.15 -16.52
C LYS A 385 -0.02 -5.68 -15.57
N MET A 386 0.46 -6.90 -15.80
CA MET A 386 1.35 -7.61 -14.86
C MET A 386 2.68 -6.89 -14.64
N ASP A 387 3.26 -6.26 -15.67
CA ASP A 387 4.47 -5.44 -15.54
C ASP A 387 4.37 -4.36 -14.46
N LEU A 388 3.22 -3.67 -14.41
CA LEU A 388 2.99 -2.61 -13.44
C LEU A 388 2.79 -3.18 -12.03
N ALA A 389 2.06 -4.28 -11.90
CA ALA A 389 1.87 -4.96 -10.62
C ALA A 389 3.19 -5.46 -10.02
N MET A 390 4.06 -6.06 -10.85
CA MET A 390 5.40 -6.45 -10.43
C MET A 390 6.29 -5.24 -10.11
N GLY A 391 6.17 -4.16 -10.88
CA GLY A 391 6.87 -2.90 -10.62
C GLY A 391 6.57 -2.36 -9.22
N VAL A 392 5.31 -2.44 -8.77
CA VAL A 392 4.91 -2.08 -7.40
C VAL A 392 5.58 -3.00 -6.38
N ALA A 393 5.41 -4.32 -6.50
CA ALA A 393 5.92 -5.28 -5.51
C ALA A 393 7.46 -5.33 -5.43
N ILE A 394 8.14 -5.52 -6.56
CA ILE A 394 9.59 -5.66 -6.60
C ILE A 394 10.27 -4.29 -6.43
N GLY A 395 9.68 -3.22 -6.97
CA GLY A 395 10.17 -1.86 -6.78
C GLY A 395 10.18 -1.43 -5.31
N SER A 396 9.08 -1.67 -4.58
CA SER A 396 9.02 -1.44 -3.13
C SER A 396 10.08 -2.27 -2.40
N SER A 397 10.25 -3.55 -2.76
CA SER A 397 11.28 -4.42 -2.16
C SER A 397 12.71 -3.89 -2.33
N ILE A 398 13.05 -3.39 -3.52
CA ILE A 398 14.37 -2.78 -3.79
C ILE A 398 14.56 -1.53 -2.94
N GLN A 399 13.53 -0.69 -2.82
CA GLN A 399 13.59 0.52 -2.00
C GLN A 399 13.78 0.17 -0.52
N ILE A 400 13.09 -0.84 -0.01
CA ILE A 400 13.26 -1.25 1.39
C ILE A 400 14.68 -1.76 1.63
N ALA A 401 15.23 -2.56 0.71
CA ALA A 401 16.54 -3.17 0.86
C ALA A 401 17.71 -2.17 0.65
N LEU A 402 17.62 -1.27 -0.34
CA LEU A 402 18.69 -0.36 -0.72
C LEU A 402 18.58 1.06 -0.13
N LEU A 403 17.38 1.49 0.27
CA LEU A 403 17.13 2.81 0.85
C LEU A 403 16.69 2.72 2.31
N VAL A 404 15.56 2.10 2.61
CA VAL A 404 14.92 2.19 3.95
C VAL A 404 15.79 1.53 5.02
N THR A 405 16.15 0.26 4.83
CA THR A 405 16.95 -0.51 5.80
C THR A 405 18.30 0.15 6.11
N PRO A 406 19.13 0.50 5.10
CA PRO A 406 20.41 1.16 5.39
C PRO A 406 20.22 2.59 5.95
N SER A 407 19.16 3.32 5.56
CA SER A 407 18.85 4.61 6.19
C SER A 407 18.53 4.48 7.67
N LEU A 408 17.85 3.41 8.09
CA LEU A 408 17.57 3.14 9.51
C LEU A 408 18.84 2.80 10.30
N VAL A 409 19.81 2.09 9.70
CA VAL A 409 21.14 1.87 10.31
C VAL A 409 21.88 3.20 10.49
N MET A 410 21.86 4.07 9.48
CA MET A 410 22.47 5.40 9.56
C MET A 410 21.78 6.29 10.59
N LEU A 411 20.45 6.24 10.67
CA LEU A 411 19.68 6.95 11.68
C LEU A 411 19.96 6.41 13.08
N GLY A 412 20.07 5.08 13.24
CA GLY A 412 20.46 4.45 14.49
C GLY A 412 21.83 4.95 14.95
N TRP A 413 22.79 5.07 14.03
CA TRP A 413 24.09 5.67 14.32
C TRP A 413 23.97 7.12 14.79
N ALA A 414 23.17 7.95 14.12
CA ALA A 414 22.94 9.33 14.51
C ALA A 414 22.24 9.47 15.88
N LEU A 415 21.36 8.52 16.23
CA LEU A 415 20.63 8.47 17.50
C LEU A 415 21.39 7.76 18.63
N GLY A 416 22.58 7.21 18.36
CA GLY A 416 23.33 6.41 19.33
C GLY A 416 22.69 5.05 19.67
N LYS A 417 21.84 4.52 18.80
CA LYS A 417 21.22 3.19 18.92
C LYS A 417 21.99 2.16 18.08
N PRO A 418 22.28 0.94 18.59
CA PRO A 418 23.05 -0.07 17.87
C PRO A 418 22.22 -0.82 16.81
N MET A 419 21.61 -0.09 15.88
CA MET A 419 20.90 -0.68 14.74
C MET A 419 21.91 -1.33 13.78
N THR A 420 21.67 -2.58 13.39
CA THR A 420 22.57 -3.37 12.54
C THR A 420 21.82 -4.05 11.40
N LEU A 421 22.56 -4.59 10.42
CA LEU A 421 22.04 -5.49 9.38
C LEU A 421 22.18 -6.96 9.79
N HIS A 422 22.28 -7.22 11.09
CA HIS A 422 22.33 -8.57 11.63
C HIS A 422 20.91 -9.05 11.92
N PHE A 423 20.43 -9.96 11.10
CA PHE A 423 19.13 -10.63 11.22
C PHE A 423 19.32 -12.01 11.86
N GLU A 424 18.26 -12.59 12.41
CA GLU A 424 18.35 -13.96 12.90
C GLU A 424 18.69 -14.94 11.76
N THR A 425 19.33 -16.05 12.10
CA THR A 425 19.77 -17.05 11.10
C THR A 425 18.59 -17.58 10.29
N PHE A 426 17.45 -17.82 10.95
CA PHE A 426 16.25 -18.30 10.27
C PHE A 426 15.66 -17.24 9.32
N GLU A 427 15.62 -15.97 9.73
CA GLU A 427 15.19 -14.86 8.89
C GLU A 427 16.07 -14.74 7.64
N THR A 428 17.39 -14.84 7.82
CA THR A 428 18.37 -14.79 6.75
C THR A 428 18.18 -15.93 5.74
N ILE A 429 17.94 -17.16 6.22
CA ILE A 429 17.68 -18.32 5.36
C ILE A 429 16.35 -18.18 4.62
N ALA A 430 15.28 -17.82 5.33
CA ALA A 430 13.97 -17.62 4.73
C ALA A 430 14.01 -16.54 3.64
N PHE A 431 14.69 -15.44 3.92
CA PHE A 431 14.93 -14.36 2.96
C PHE A 431 15.70 -14.82 1.72
N ALA A 432 16.84 -15.49 1.91
CA ALA A 432 17.66 -15.98 0.80
C ALA A 432 16.88 -16.94 -0.11
N LEU A 433 16.16 -17.90 0.49
CA LEU A 433 15.33 -18.86 -0.26
C LEU A 433 14.20 -18.14 -1.03
N SER A 434 13.56 -17.16 -0.41
CA SER A 434 12.46 -16.41 -1.04
C SER A 434 12.94 -15.63 -2.26
N VAL A 435 14.09 -14.97 -2.15
CA VAL A 435 14.71 -14.23 -3.27
C VAL A 435 15.07 -15.16 -4.42
N ILE A 436 15.61 -16.35 -4.12
CA ILE A 436 15.92 -17.36 -5.14
C ILE A 436 14.66 -17.83 -5.84
N VAL A 437 13.64 -18.26 -5.08
CA VAL A 437 12.37 -18.76 -5.62
C VAL A 437 11.73 -17.72 -6.54
N VAL A 438 11.62 -16.47 -6.08
CA VAL A 438 11.01 -15.39 -6.86
C VAL A 438 11.81 -15.05 -8.09
N THR A 439 13.15 -15.02 -8.00
CA THR A 439 14.01 -14.81 -9.17
C THR A 439 13.75 -15.87 -10.24
N TYR A 440 13.62 -17.14 -9.85
CA TYR A 440 13.29 -18.21 -10.79
C TYR A 440 11.88 -18.10 -11.35
N THR A 441 10.88 -17.78 -10.53
CA THR A 441 9.49 -17.63 -10.97
C THR A 441 9.32 -16.47 -11.95
N VAL A 442 10.08 -15.39 -11.80
CA VAL A 442 9.95 -14.19 -12.64
C VAL A 442 10.83 -14.26 -13.91
N GLN A 443 11.80 -15.18 -13.97
CA GLN A 443 12.82 -15.20 -15.02
C GLN A 443 12.29 -15.53 -16.42
N ASP A 444 11.20 -16.30 -16.53
CA ASP A 444 10.67 -16.75 -17.81
C ASP A 444 9.73 -15.74 -18.49
N GLY A 445 9.44 -14.61 -17.83
CA GLY A 445 8.60 -13.54 -18.37
C GLY A 445 7.10 -13.82 -18.34
N LYS A 446 6.68 -14.86 -17.62
CA LYS A 446 5.29 -15.30 -17.58
C LYS A 446 4.83 -15.56 -16.17
N SER A 447 3.51 -15.55 -15.99
CA SER A 447 2.89 -15.88 -14.72
C SER A 447 1.61 -16.68 -14.92
N ASN A 448 1.34 -17.59 -13.98
CA ASN A 448 0.08 -18.32 -13.88
C ASN A 448 -0.43 -18.39 -12.44
N TYR A 449 -1.68 -18.83 -12.27
CA TYR A 449 -2.31 -18.89 -10.96
C TYR A 449 -1.62 -19.90 -10.01
N LEU A 450 -0.99 -20.94 -10.55
CA LEU A 450 -0.34 -21.98 -9.75
C LEU A 450 0.97 -21.46 -9.14
N GLU A 451 1.77 -20.72 -9.91
CA GLU A 451 2.93 -19.99 -9.39
C GLU A 451 2.52 -19.03 -8.29
N GLY A 452 1.42 -18.28 -8.49
CA GLY A 452 0.87 -17.42 -7.44
C GLY A 452 0.50 -18.18 -6.16
N ALA A 453 -0.18 -19.32 -6.29
CA ALA A 453 -0.51 -20.18 -5.16
C ALA A 453 0.72 -20.75 -4.46
N MET A 454 1.78 -21.09 -5.20
CA MET A 454 3.05 -21.59 -4.65
C MET A 454 3.79 -20.51 -3.85
N LEU A 455 3.83 -19.27 -4.36
CA LEU A 455 4.43 -18.14 -3.64
C LEU A 455 3.68 -17.81 -2.34
N ILE A 456 2.34 -17.78 -2.39
CA ILE A 456 1.51 -17.61 -1.18
C ILE A 456 1.72 -18.78 -0.22
N GLY A 457 1.77 -20.01 -0.74
CA GLY A 457 2.03 -21.20 0.07
C GLY A 457 3.36 -21.12 0.80
N LEU A 458 4.43 -20.68 0.13
CA LEU A 458 5.73 -20.44 0.74
C LEU A 458 5.66 -19.37 1.84
N TYR A 459 4.99 -18.24 1.59
CA TYR A 459 4.79 -17.20 2.60
C TYR A 459 4.07 -17.73 3.84
N ILE A 460 2.99 -18.51 3.66
CA ILE A 460 2.25 -19.11 4.78
C ILE A 460 3.12 -20.11 5.55
N ILE A 461 3.91 -20.93 4.86
CA ILE A 461 4.84 -21.87 5.51
C ILE A 461 5.85 -21.11 6.36
N ILE A 462 6.43 -20.02 5.83
CA ILE A 462 7.34 -19.14 6.57
C ILE A 462 6.62 -18.53 7.79
N ALA A 463 5.41 -17.99 7.63
CA ALA A 463 4.64 -17.41 8.72
C ALA A 463 4.35 -18.43 9.84
N VAL A 464 3.93 -19.66 9.48
CA VAL A 464 3.69 -20.74 10.44
C VAL A 464 4.98 -21.16 11.13
N ALA A 465 6.12 -21.19 10.42
CA ALA A 465 7.41 -21.49 11.02
C ALA A 465 7.84 -20.42 12.04
N PHE A 466 7.65 -19.13 11.74
CA PHE A 466 7.91 -18.04 12.69
C PHE A 466 6.95 -18.05 13.88
N TRP A 467 5.70 -18.45 13.68
CA TRP A 467 4.74 -18.63 14.78
C TRP A 467 5.12 -19.81 15.69
N ALA A 468 5.56 -20.92 15.09
CA ALA A 468 5.95 -22.13 15.81
C ALA A 468 7.32 -22.02 16.46
N SER A 469 8.21 -21.15 15.96
CA SER A 469 9.56 -20.94 16.50
C SER A 469 9.47 -20.37 17.92
N PRO A 470 9.85 -21.14 18.96
CA PRO A 470 10.01 -20.59 20.29
C PRO A 470 11.16 -19.59 20.25
N ALA A 471 10.97 -18.40 20.83
CA ALA A 471 11.95 -17.31 20.90
C ALA A 471 13.33 -17.67 21.52
N LYS A 472 13.61 -18.95 21.80
CA LYS A 472 14.86 -19.48 22.37
C LYS A 472 15.30 -20.86 21.85
N ALA A 473 14.54 -21.54 20.98
CA ALA A 473 14.84 -22.93 20.63
C ALA A 473 15.68 -23.10 19.34
N LEU A 474 15.61 -22.17 18.40
CA LEU A 474 16.29 -22.34 17.11
C LEU A 474 17.81 -22.15 17.18
N ASP A 475 18.28 -21.27 18.06
CA ASP A 475 19.72 -21.10 18.33
C ASP A 475 20.36 -22.36 18.90
N THR A 476 19.59 -23.14 19.67
CA THR A 476 20.10 -24.37 20.28
C THR A 476 20.27 -25.49 19.25
N VAL A 477 19.38 -25.58 18.25
CA VAL A 477 19.45 -26.61 17.20
C VAL A 477 20.58 -26.31 16.22
N VAL A 478 20.78 -25.05 15.84
CA VAL A 478 21.92 -24.66 14.98
C VAL A 478 23.25 -24.84 15.72
N ALA A 479 23.33 -24.48 17.01
CA ALA A 479 24.50 -24.74 17.85
C ALA A 479 24.80 -26.23 18.09
N MET A 480 23.81 -27.11 17.97
CA MET A 480 24.00 -28.56 18.03
C MET A 480 24.47 -29.15 16.69
N VAL A 481 24.16 -28.51 15.56
CA VAL A 481 24.59 -28.94 14.22
C VAL A 481 25.97 -28.37 13.85
N SER A 482 26.39 -27.28 14.50
CA SER A 482 27.72 -26.66 14.34
C SER A 482 28.78 -27.19 15.32
N ARG A 483 28.48 -28.24 16.10
CA ARG A 483 29.44 -29.06 16.85
C ARG A 483 29.63 -30.39 16.16
#